data_AF-D2UEK1-F1
#
_entry.id   AF-D2UEK1-F1
#
_cell.length_a   1.000
_cell.length_b   1.000
_cell.length_c   1.000
_cell.angle_alpha   90.00
_cell.angle_beta   90.00
_cell.angle_gamma   90.00
#
_symmetry.space_group_name_H-M   'P 1'
#
loop_
_entity.id
_entity.type
_entity.pdbx_description
1 polymer ?
#
loop_
_entity_poly.entity_id
_entity_poly.type
_entity_poly.pdbx_seq_one_letter_code
_entity_poly.pdbx_strand_id
1 'polypeptide(L)'
;MRRIVWLSLLAGTALSIGAAAYALTSLQQREKHQAALATSALGSALFHDTSLSATGTLACATCHRADYAFTQPEAVPHLDGGRVGTRNAPSLLDLPYFQHYFWDGREDHIERVAVAAFTNRAEMAQPNMAAVVDLLRRQPAYRQRFQASFGDDNIDEARISRAILAYLHSVANGHSRYDAYAAGDTSALTESERRGLAIFQGKADCAACHRLDGTPATFTDNRFHHSNVGLEQLAGHVKTTIAAFQAKRQQGVPLAELVLSDPEMAALGRFAVDGHGDNLSAYRTPTLRNVTRTAPYMHDGSVPSLDAAIQREIYYRSLTRGTPITLTTQEQGDLHAFLYALEDAPLRNAQAPGAE
;
A
#
# COMPACT_ATOMS: atom_id res chain seq x y z
N MET A 1 56.82 33.13 37.15
CA MET A 1 56.69 32.11 36.08
C MET A 1 56.04 30.85 36.62
N ARG A 2 54.70 30.70 36.62
CA ARG A 2 53.98 29.43 36.95
C ARG A 2 52.45 29.62 36.85
N ARG A 3 51.89 29.96 35.67
CA ARG A 3 50.42 29.97 35.46
C ARG A 3 49.93 29.54 34.06
N ILE A 4 50.80 29.11 33.13
CA ILE A 4 50.39 28.88 31.72
C ILE A 4 50.24 27.38 31.34
N VAL A 5 50.65 26.43 32.19
CA VAL A 5 50.73 25.00 31.78
C VAL A 5 49.43 24.20 31.94
N TRP A 6 48.37 24.76 32.56
CA TRP A 6 47.13 24.00 32.84
C TRP A 6 46.04 24.10 31.76
N LEU A 7 46.13 25.04 30.81
CA LEU A 7 45.11 25.21 29.75
C LEU A 7 45.28 24.25 28.56
N SER A 8 46.51 23.80 28.27
CA SER A 8 46.81 22.91 27.14
C SER A 8 46.45 21.43 27.39
N LEU A 9 46.45 20.98 28.66
CA LEU A 9 46.04 19.61 29.04
C LEU A 9 44.52 19.41 29.03
N LEU A 10 43.74 20.45 29.32
CA LEU A 10 42.27 20.41 29.26
C LEU A 10 41.75 20.47 27.80
N ALA A 11 42.42 21.22 26.92
CA ALA A 11 42.07 21.27 25.50
C ALA A 11 42.36 19.94 24.76
N GLY A 12 43.47 19.28 25.08
CA GLY A 12 43.83 17.98 24.48
C GLY A 12 42.89 16.83 24.89
N THR A 13 42.47 16.79 26.16
CA THR A 13 41.52 15.79 26.65
C THR A 13 40.12 16.00 26.07
N ALA A 14 39.63 17.25 26.00
CA ALA A 14 38.35 17.58 25.36
C ALA A 14 38.31 17.21 23.86
N LEU A 15 39.41 17.43 23.11
CA LEU A 15 39.50 17.05 21.70
C LEU A 15 39.48 15.52 21.49
N SER A 16 40.19 14.78 22.35
CA SER A 16 40.25 13.31 22.27
C SER A 16 38.93 12.62 22.66
N ILE A 17 38.20 13.17 23.64
CA ILE A 17 36.85 12.70 24.03
C ILE A 17 35.84 12.98 22.90
N GLY A 18 35.92 14.15 22.27
CA GLY A 18 35.07 14.51 21.12
C GLY A 18 35.28 13.60 19.90
N ALA A 19 36.53 13.24 19.58
CA ALA A 19 36.85 12.33 18.49
C ALA A 19 36.37 10.89 18.74
N ALA A 20 36.51 10.38 19.97
CA ALA A 20 36.03 9.05 20.34
C ALA A 20 34.49 8.96 20.33
N ALA A 21 33.79 9.98 20.85
CA ALA A 21 32.33 10.04 20.80
C ALA A 21 31.78 10.15 19.37
N TYR A 22 32.45 10.91 18.50
CA TYR A 22 32.11 10.99 17.07
C TYR A 22 32.34 9.66 16.34
N ALA A 23 33.47 8.98 16.62
CA ALA A 23 33.74 7.67 16.03
C ALA A 23 32.69 6.62 16.44
N LEU A 24 32.34 6.56 17.73
CA LEU A 24 31.31 5.65 18.26
C LEU A 24 29.92 5.91 17.64
N THR A 25 29.51 7.17 17.54
CA THR A 25 28.23 7.54 16.90
C THR A 25 28.22 7.21 15.41
N SER A 26 29.33 7.42 14.70
CA SER A 26 29.47 7.07 13.29
C SER A 26 29.40 5.56 13.03
N LEU A 27 29.99 4.74 13.91
CA LEU A 27 29.92 3.28 13.84
C LEU A 27 28.50 2.79 14.10
N GLN A 28 27.87 3.28 15.16
CA GLN A 28 26.49 2.94 15.49
C GLN A 28 25.51 3.31 14.37
N GLN A 29 25.74 4.44 13.69
CA GLN A 29 24.91 4.84 12.56
C GLN A 29 25.14 3.96 11.33
N ARG A 30 26.38 3.52 11.07
CA ARG A 30 26.69 2.54 10.01
C ARG A 30 26.07 1.18 10.29
N GLU A 31 26.16 0.68 11.51
CA GLU A 31 25.53 -0.58 11.92
C GLU A 31 24.01 -0.52 11.78
N LYS A 32 23.37 0.57 12.23
CA LYS A 32 21.93 0.79 12.03
C LYS A 32 21.54 0.82 10.55
N HIS A 33 22.34 1.49 9.72
CA HIS A 33 22.11 1.53 8.28
C HIS A 33 22.26 0.14 7.64
N GLN A 34 23.29 -0.63 8.00
CA GLN A 34 23.48 -1.99 7.53
C GLN A 34 22.34 -2.92 7.96
N ALA A 35 21.88 -2.83 9.21
CA ALA A 35 20.74 -3.59 9.70
C ALA A 35 19.44 -3.23 8.96
N ALA A 36 19.24 -1.95 8.62
CA ALA A 36 18.09 -1.52 7.82
C ALA A 36 18.12 -2.09 6.40
N LEU A 37 19.29 -2.07 5.73
CA LEU A 37 19.48 -2.70 4.42
C LEU A 37 19.27 -4.22 4.49
N ALA A 38 19.78 -4.88 5.52
CA ALA A 38 19.57 -6.32 5.73
C ALA A 38 18.10 -6.65 5.97
N THR A 39 17.39 -5.81 6.73
CA THR A 39 15.95 -5.97 7.01
C THR A 39 15.12 -5.80 5.74
N SER A 40 15.43 -4.82 4.89
CA SER A 40 14.80 -4.67 3.57
C SER A 40 15.10 -5.89 2.66
N ALA A 41 16.34 -6.37 2.62
CA ALA A 41 16.70 -7.57 1.84
C ALA A 41 16.02 -8.85 2.35
N LEU A 42 15.82 -8.99 3.67
CA LEU A 42 15.01 -10.06 4.25
C LEU A 42 13.55 -9.93 3.83
N GLY A 43 12.99 -8.72 3.88
CA GLY A 43 11.63 -8.44 3.42
C GLY A 43 11.42 -8.79 1.96
N SER A 44 12.36 -8.43 1.09
CA SER A 44 12.35 -8.76 -0.33
C SER A 44 12.36 -10.28 -0.54
N ALA A 45 13.19 -11.02 0.20
CA ALA A 45 13.21 -12.48 0.13
C ALA A 45 11.86 -13.09 0.53
N LEU A 46 11.28 -12.67 1.65
CA LEU A 46 9.95 -13.12 2.11
C LEU A 46 8.85 -12.79 1.08
N PHE A 47 8.91 -11.61 0.47
CA PHE A 47 7.90 -11.12 -0.46
C PHE A 47 7.80 -11.95 -1.76
N HIS A 48 8.89 -12.59 -2.17
CA HIS A 48 8.98 -13.37 -3.41
C HIS A 48 8.99 -14.90 -3.19
N ASP A 49 8.95 -15.35 -1.93
CA ASP A 49 9.11 -16.78 -1.61
C ASP A 49 7.77 -17.52 -1.65
N THR A 50 7.56 -18.30 -2.71
CA THR A 50 6.33 -19.08 -2.87
C THR A 50 6.26 -20.28 -1.91
N SER A 51 7.37 -20.71 -1.32
CA SER A 51 7.37 -21.82 -0.35
C SER A 51 6.64 -21.47 0.95
N LEU A 52 6.29 -20.19 1.13
CA LEU A 52 5.54 -19.68 2.26
C LEU A 52 4.01 -19.76 2.06
N SER A 53 3.50 -20.12 0.88
CA SER A 53 2.09 -20.51 0.74
C SER A 53 1.89 -21.99 1.05
N ALA A 54 0.68 -22.38 1.44
CA ALA A 54 0.34 -23.77 1.74
C ALA A 54 0.54 -24.72 0.55
N THR A 55 0.51 -24.18 -0.66
CA THR A 55 0.62 -24.88 -1.95
C THR A 55 2.00 -24.79 -2.59
N GLY A 56 2.85 -23.86 -2.15
CA GLY A 56 4.16 -23.61 -2.74
C GLY A 56 4.14 -22.77 -4.03
N THR A 57 2.99 -22.21 -4.43
CA THR A 57 2.78 -21.56 -5.74
C THR A 57 2.50 -20.05 -5.66
N LEU A 58 2.18 -19.51 -4.47
CA LEU A 58 1.83 -18.11 -4.28
C LEU A 58 2.85 -17.41 -3.38
N ALA A 59 3.23 -16.19 -3.74
CA ALA A 59 3.96 -15.25 -2.90
C ALA A 59 3.26 -13.89 -2.94
N CYS A 60 3.67 -12.94 -2.11
CA CYS A 60 3.15 -11.56 -2.19
C CYS A 60 3.35 -10.99 -3.61
N ALA A 61 4.52 -11.24 -4.20
CA ALA A 61 4.87 -10.81 -5.56
C ALA A 61 4.00 -11.43 -6.67
N THR A 62 3.25 -12.51 -6.40
CA THR A 62 2.33 -13.09 -7.38
C THR A 62 1.18 -12.13 -7.71
N CYS A 63 0.63 -11.46 -6.68
CA CYS A 63 -0.49 -10.52 -6.82
C CYS A 63 -0.06 -9.04 -6.73
N HIS A 64 1.11 -8.78 -6.17
CA HIS A 64 1.66 -7.43 -5.96
C HIS A 64 2.99 -7.26 -6.68
N ARG A 65 2.92 -7.15 -8.00
CA ARG A 65 4.05 -7.16 -8.93
C ARG A 65 4.67 -5.76 -9.07
N ALA A 66 5.99 -5.69 -8.99
CA ALA A 66 6.72 -4.41 -9.01
C ALA A 66 6.56 -3.64 -10.34
N ASP A 67 6.40 -4.34 -11.47
CA ASP A 67 6.17 -3.74 -12.79
C ASP A 67 4.81 -2.99 -12.87
N TYR A 68 3.83 -3.42 -12.07
CA TYR A 68 2.50 -2.81 -11.92
C TYR A 68 2.36 -1.99 -10.63
N ALA A 69 3.44 -1.34 -10.18
CA ALA A 69 3.44 -0.53 -8.95
C ALA A 69 2.89 -1.32 -7.74
N PHE A 70 3.24 -2.60 -7.62
CA PHE A 70 2.80 -3.51 -6.56
C PHE A 70 1.29 -3.81 -6.57
N THR A 71 0.65 -3.76 -7.75
CA THR A 71 -0.65 -4.39 -8.05
C THR A 71 -0.47 -5.58 -9.00
N GLN A 72 -1.52 -5.94 -9.74
CA GLN A 72 -1.52 -6.92 -10.81
C GLN A 72 -2.35 -6.41 -11.99
N PRO A 73 -2.08 -6.90 -13.23
CA PRO A 73 -2.87 -6.55 -14.40
C PRO A 73 -4.24 -7.23 -14.47
N GLU A 74 -4.47 -8.29 -13.69
CA GLU A 74 -5.75 -8.99 -13.62
C GLU A 74 -6.73 -8.25 -12.70
N ALA A 75 -8.03 -8.25 -13.05
CA ALA A 75 -9.08 -7.62 -12.24
C ALA A 75 -9.09 -8.10 -10.80
N VAL A 76 -8.95 -9.41 -10.61
CA VAL A 76 -8.95 -10.09 -9.32
C VAL A 76 -7.91 -11.22 -9.30
N PRO A 77 -7.33 -11.57 -8.14
CA PRO A 77 -6.34 -12.64 -8.04
C PRO A 77 -6.88 -14.00 -8.48
N HIS A 78 -6.04 -14.77 -9.18
CA HIS A 78 -6.26 -16.19 -9.43
C HIS A 78 -5.47 -17.01 -8.42
N LEU A 79 -6.16 -17.89 -7.71
CA LEU A 79 -5.63 -18.68 -6.60
C LEU A 79 -5.57 -20.16 -7.00
N ASP A 80 -4.85 -20.95 -6.20
CA ASP A 80 -4.76 -22.38 -6.42
C ASP A 80 -6.12 -23.08 -6.38
N GLY A 81 -6.23 -24.17 -7.14
CA GLY A 81 -7.48 -24.93 -7.28
C GLY A 81 -8.53 -24.22 -8.15
N GLY A 82 -8.14 -23.23 -8.95
CA GLY A 82 -9.02 -22.51 -9.87
C GLY A 82 -9.94 -21.50 -9.21
N ARG A 83 -9.68 -21.16 -7.94
CA ARG A 83 -10.44 -20.13 -7.21
C ARG A 83 -10.06 -18.75 -7.72
N VAL A 84 -11.04 -17.87 -7.78
CA VAL A 84 -10.89 -16.48 -8.22
C VAL A 84 -11.30 -15.58 -7.07
N GLY A 85 -10.48 -14.57 -6.78
CA GLY A 85 -10.79 -13.57 -5.78
C GLY A 85 -11.95 -12.67 -6.19
N THR A 86 -12.40 -11.83 -5.27
CA THR A 86 -13.51 -10.88 -5.48
C THR A 86 -13.07 -9.42 -5.45
N ARG A 87 -11.78 -9.18 -5.16
CA ARG A 87 -11.20 -7.85 -4.98
C ARG A 87 -9.99 -7.68 -5.85
N ASN A 88 -9.86 -6.49 -6.42
CA ASN A 88 -8.61 -6.06 -7.02
C ASN A 88 -7.55 -5.91 -5.94
N ALA A 89 -6.33 -6.39 -6.23
CA ALA A 89 -5.20 -6.26 -5.31
C ALA A 89 -4.70 -4.81 -5.35
N PRO A 90 -4.88 -4.01 -4.28
CA PRO A 90 -4.46 -2.62 -4.26
C PRO A 90 -2.93 -2.51 -4.25
N SER A 91 -2.39 -1.35 -4.59
CA SER A 91 -0.95 -1.14 -4.52
C SER A 91 -0.48 -1.20 -3.07
N LEU A 92 0.60 -1.96 -2.82
CA LEU A 92 1.24 -1.97 -1.50
C LEU A 92 2.14 -0.75 -1.27
N LEU A 93 2.45 0.04 -2.31
CA LEU A 93 3.16 1.31 -2.16
C LEU A 93 2.32 2.36 -1.43
N ASP A 94 1.00 2.16 -1.41
CA ASP A 94 0.06 3.13 -0.88
C ASP A 94 -0.16 3.03 0.63
N LEU A 95 0.30 1.94 1.26
CA LEU A 95 0.06 1.65 2.68
C LEU A 95 0.40 2.83 3.62
N PRO A 96 1.51 3.59 3.44
CA PRO A 96 1.83 4.72 4.31
C PRO A 96 0.80 5.85 4.33
N TYR A 97 -0.10 5.92 3.33
CA TYR A 97 -1.09 6.99 3.22
C TYR A 97 -2.43 6.65 3.86
N PHE A 98 -2.57 5.44 4.43
CA PHE A 98 -3.85 4.93 4.91
C PHE A 98 -3.96 4.89 6.44
N GLN A 99 -5.16 5.19 6.94
CA GLN A 99 -5.54 5.03 8.35
C GLN A 99 -6.28 3.72 8.60
N HIS A 100 -7.01 3.25 7.59
CA HIS A 100 -7.72 1.99 7.57
C HIS A 100 -7.27 1.19 6.35
N TYR A 101 -6.97 -0.08 6.51
CA TYR A 101 -6.39 -0.94 5.48
C TYR A 101 -7.41 -1.88 4.86
N PHE A 102 -7.08 -2.38 3.65
CA PHE A 102 -8.00 -3.03 2.73
C PHE A 102 -9.09 -2.09 2.21
N TRP A 103 -9.85 -2.53 1.19
CA TRP A 103 -10.91 -1.73 0.56
C TRP A 103 -12.08 -1.42 1.50
N ASP A 104 -12.40 -2.34 2.41
CA ASP A 104 -13.46 -2.22 3.41
C ASP A 104 -12.98 -1.59 4.73
N GLY A 105 -11.67 -1.37 4.89
CA GLY A 105 -11.09 -0.77 6.09
C GLY A 105 -11.15 -1.67 7.33
N ARG A 106 -11.15 -2.99 7.18
CA ARG A 106 -11.32 -3.96 8.28
C ARG A 106 -10.13 -4.09 9.24
N GLU A 107 -9.00 -3.43 8.96
CA GLU A 107 -7.79 -3.46 9.79
C GLU A 107 -7.22 -2.06 9.95
N ASP A 108 -6.66 -1.76 11.12
CA ASP A 108 -6.12 -0.45 11.50
C ASP A 108 -4.60 -0.49 11.76
N HIS A 109 -4.01 -1.69 11.80
CA HIS A 109 -2.59 -1.89 12.10
C HIS A 109 -1.86 -2.41 10.86
N ILE A 110 -0.93 -1.60 10.34
CA ILE A 110 -0.16 -1.93 9.14
C ILE A 110 0.65 -3.22 9.31
N GLU A 111 1.09 -3.51 10.54
CA GLU A 111 1.86 -4.69 10.87
C GLU A 111 1.06 -5.97 10.64
N ARG A 112 -0.26 -5.93 10.84
CA ARG A 112 -1.16 -7.06 10.58
C ARG A 112 -1.45 -7.23 9.10
N VAL A 113 -1.53 -6.12 8.36
CA VAL A 113 -1.71 -6.13 6.90
C VAL A 113 -0.57 -6.86 6.21
N ALA A 114 0.68 -6.61 6.65
CA ALA A 114 1.88 -7.19 6.06
C ALA A 114 1.95 -8.72 6.16
N VAL A 115 1.19 -9.34 7.08
CA VAL A 115 1.20 -10.79 7.33
C VAL A 115 -0.15 -11.46 7.12
N ALA A 116 -1.23 -10.70 6.89
CA ALA A 116 -2.60 -11.21 6.80
C ALA A 116 -2.74 -12.28 5.70
N ALA A 117 -2.12 -12.05 4.54
CA ALA A 117 -2.24 -12.92 3.38
C ALA A 117 -1.70 -14.34 3.61
N PHE A 118 -0.71 -14.50 4.51
CA PHE A 118 -0.14 -15.81 4.81
C PHE A 118 -1.22 -16.79 5.26
N THR A 119 -2.14 -16.36 6.12
CA THR A 119 -3.10 -17.26 6.78
C THR A 119 -4.48 -17.26 6.15
N ASN A 120 -4.75 -16.30 5.27
CA ASN A 120 -6.04 -16.23 4.61
C ASN A 120 -6.18 -17.36 3.59
N ARG A 121 -7.25 -18.16 3.75
CA ARG A 121 -7.56 -19.28 2.86
C ARG A 121 -7.86 -18.84 1.44
N ALA A 122 -8.31 -17.60 1.24
CA ALA A 122 -8.47 -16.98 -0.08
C ALA A 122 -7.20 -16.31 -0.61
N GLU A 123 -6.04 -16.57 -0.02
CA GLU A 123 -4.74 -16.05 -0.45
C GLU A 123 -3.69 -17.17 -0.31
N MET A 124 -2.73 -17.07 0.63
CA MET A 124 -1.63 -18.03 0.75
C MET A 124 -1.93 -19.25 1.66
N ALA A 125 -3.07 -19.23 2.36
CA ALA A 125 -3.73 -20.37 2.99
C ALA A 125 -2.93 -21.20 4.03
N GLN A 126 -1.90 -20.64 4.64
CA GLN A 126 -1.25 -21.28 5.80
C GLN A 126 -2.24 -21.42 6.96
N PRO A 127 -2.17 -22.50 7.76
CA PRO A 127 -3.14 -22.74 8.82
C PRO A 127 -3.07 -21.69 9.94
N ASN A 128 -1.90 -21.10 10.17
CA ASN A 128 -1.63 -20.01 11.12
C ASN A 128 -0.20 -19.49 10.93
N MET A 129 0.15 -18.38 11.60
CA MET A 129 1.50 -17.81 11.53
C MET A 129 2.58 -18.68 12.18
N ALA A 130 2.24 -19.58 13.12
CA ALA A 130 3.22 -20.51 13.69
C ALA A 130 3.76 -21.48 12.61
N ALA A 131 2.91 -21.91 11.68
CA ALA A 131 3.34 -22.72 10.54
C ALA A 131 4.32 -21.97 9.62
N VAL A 132 4.06 -20.68 9.35
CA VAL A 132 4.98 -19.82 8.57
C VAL A 132 6.34 -19.70 9.27
N VAL A 133 6.32 -19.42 10.58
CA VAL A 133 7.53 -19.32 11.39
C VAL A 133 8.32 -20.63 11.38
N ASP A 134 7.65 -21.78 11.47
CA ASP A 134 8.31 -23.10 11.42
C ASP A 134 8.93 -23.40 10.04
N LEU A 135 8.27 -22.98 8.94
CA LEU A 135 8.84 -23.07 7.59
C LEU A 135 10.14 -22.28 7.49
N LEU A 136 10.13 -21.02 7.94
CA LEU A 136 11.31 -20.15 7.92
C LEU A 136 12.43 -20.67 8.82
N ARG A 137 12.11 -21.15 10.02
CA ARG A 137 13.10 -21.71 10.97
C ARG A 137 13.82 -22.93 10.42
N ARG A 138 13.19 -23.74 9.58
CA ARG A 138 13.82 -24.92 8.95
C ARG A 138 14.86 -24.54 7.90
N GLN A 139 14.82 -23.32 7.37
CA GLN A 139 15.71 -22.86 6.31
C GLN A 139 16.94 -22.11 6.88
N PRO A 140 18.17 -22.65 6.73
CA PRO A 140 19.38 -21.99 7.23
C PRO A 140 19.59 -20.57 6.69
N ALA A 141 19.21 -20.34 5.43
CA ALA A 141 19.31 -19.04 4.79
C ALA A 141 18.45 -17.97 5.50
N TYR A 142 17.24 -18.30 5.94
CA TYR A 142 16.41 -17.36 6.68
C TYR A 142 16.98 -17.07 8.07
N ARG A 143 17.43 -18.08 8.82
CA ARG A 143 18.09 -17.84 10.12
C ARG A 143 19.25 -16.86 10.01
N GLN A 144 20.08 -16.99 8.98
CA GLN A 144 21.18 -16.04 8.70
C GLN A 144 20.67 -14.63 8.35
N ARG A 145 19.61 -14.52 7.55
CA ARG A 145 19.00 -13.21 7.21
C ARG A 145 18.38 -12.53 8.42
N PHE A 146 17.73 -13.27 9.32
CA PHE A 146 17.21 -12.74 10.58
C PHE A 146 18.34 -12.30 11.51
N GLN A 147 19.41 -13.11 11.64
CA GLN A 147 20.63 -12.73 12.36
C GLN A 147 21.22 -11.41 11.85
N ALA A 148 21.34 -11.25 10.54
CA ALA A 148 21.86 -10.03 9.92
C ALA A 148 20.94 -8.81 10.11
N SER A 149 19.62 -9.03 10.20
CA SER A 149 18.63 -7.97 10.33
C SER A 149 18.44 -7.50 11.78
N PHE A 150 18.48 -8.43 12.74
CA PHE A 150 18.02 -8.21 14.11
C PHE A 150 19.04 -8.55 15.19
N GLY A 151 20.21 -9.07 14.81
CA GLY A 151 21.30 -9.42 15.74
C GLY A 151 21.15 -10.80 16.39
N ASP A 152 20.08 -11.52 16.10
CA ASP A 152 19.83 -12.91 16.54
C ASP A 152 18.96 -13.64 15.49
N ASP A 153 18.90 -14.97 15.55
CA ASP A 153 18.13 -15.80 14.60
C ASP A 153 16.68 -16.09 15.04
N ASN A 154 16.15 -15.36 16.04
CA ASN A 154 14.75 -15.51 16.44
C ASN A 154 13.82 -15.02 15.32
N ILE A 155 12.87 -15.89 14.97
CA ILE A 155 11.84 -15.64 13.98
C ILE A 155 10.48 -15.63 14.68
N ASP A 156 9.76 -14.53 14.51
CA ASP A 156 8.39 -14.30 14.97
C ASP A 156 7.61 -13.45 13.95
N GLU A 157 6.29 -13.37 14.13
CA GLU A 157 5.37 -12.63 13.26
C GLU A 157 5.73 -11.14 13.16
N ALA A 158 6.11 -10.51 14.27
CA ALA A 158 6.44 -9.09 14.31
C ALA A 158 7.69 -8.76 13.48
N ARG A 159 8.71 -9.64 13.53
CA ARG A 159 9.94 -9.50 12.74
C ARG A 159 9.72 -9.78 11.26
N ILE A 160 8.84 -10.74 10.91
CA ILE A 160 8.41 -10.99 9.53
C ILE A 160 7.71 -9.74 8.98
N SER A 161 6.71 -9.24 9.72
CA SER A 161 5.97 -8.02 9.36
C SER A 161 6.91 -6.83 9.16
N ARG A 162 7.80 -6.57 10.13
CA ARG A 162 8.79 -5.49 10.04
C ARG A 162 9.70 -5.62 8.82
N ALA A 163 10.13 -6.83 8.47
CA ALA A 163 10.96 -7.05 7.29
C ALA A 163 10.21 -6.73 5.99
N ILE A 164 8.98 -7.24 5.83
CA ILE A 164 8.12 -6.97 4.66
C ILE A 164 7.86 -5.46 4.52
N LEU A 165 7.51 -4.78 5.62
CA LEU A 165 7.28 -3.33 5.62
C LEU A 165 8.57 -2.54 5.30
N ALA A 166 9.73 -2.98 5.77
CA ALA A 166 11.00 -2.35 5.42
C ALA A 166 11.32 -2.49 3.92
N TYR A 167 10.99 -3.64 3.32
CA TYR A 167 11.10 -3.81 1.87
C TYR A 167 10.17 -2.87 1.12
N LEU A 168 8.88 -2.84 1.48
CA LEU A 168 7.89 -1.96 0.85
C LEU A 168 8.25 -0.47 0.99
N HIS A 169 8.77 -0.06 2.14
CA HIS A 169 9.31 1.29 2.33
C HIS A 169 10.49 1.53 1.39
N SER A 170 11.44 0.59 1.28
CA SER A 170 12.65 0.79 0.46
C SER A 170 12.37 0.91 -1.04
N VAL A 171 11.21 0.42 -1.51
CA VAL A 171 10.78 0.50 -2.91
C VAL A 171 9.75 1.63 -3.16
N ALA A 172 9.13 2.15 -2.10
CA ALA A 172 8.30 3.35 -2.15
C ALA A 172 9.19 4.59 -2.11
N ASN A 173 8.94 5.57 -2.98
CA ASN A 173 9.67 6.84 -2.93
C ASN A 173 8.77 8.03 -2.61
N GLY A 174 7.46 7.98 -2.91
CA GLY A 174 6.53 9.06 -2.55
C GLY A 174 6.93 10.43 -3.11
N HIS A 175 7.74 10.46 -4.18
CA HIS A 175 8.31 11.67 -4.77
C HIS A 175 7.91 11.79 -6.23
N SER A 176 6.73 12.36 -6.44
CA SER A 176 6.18 12.66 -7.75
C SER A 176 6.56 14.07 -8.23
N ARG A 177 6.25 14.38 -9.49
CA ARG A 177 6.38 15.75 -10.02
C ARG A 177 5.44 16.72 -9.32
N TYR A 178 4.26 16.25 -8.91
CA TYR A 178 3.38 17.03 -8.07
C TYR A 178 4.01 17.37 -6.72
N ASP A 179 4.74 16.45 -6.09
CA ASP A 179 5.37 16.72 -4.79
C ASP A 179 6.45 17.81 -4.90
N ALA A 180 7.26 17.78 -5.97
CA ALA A 180 8.22 18.85 -6.25
C ALA A 180 7.52 20.21 -6.48
N TYR A 181 6.40 20.22 -7.21
CA TYR A 181 5.59 21.41 -7.42
C TYR A 181 4.99 21.96 -6.12
N ALA A 182 4.42 21.08 -5.28
CA ALA A 182 3.88 21.44 -3.98
C ALA A 182 4.96 21.95 -3.01
N ALA A 183 6.21 21.49 -3.16
CA ALA A 183 7.37 22.00 -2.42
C ALA A 183 7.92 23.34 -2.95
N GLY A 184 7.34 23.90 -4.01
CA GLY A 184 7.67 25.23 -4.56
C GLY A 184 8.39 25.22 -5.90
N ASP A 185 8.73 24.06 -6.46
CA ASP A 185 9.28 23.98 -7.83
C ASP A 185 8.17 24.10 -8.86
N THR A 186 7.77 25.35 -9.16
CA THR A 186 6.71 25.62 -10.15
C THR A 186 7.02 25.08 -11.55
N SER A 187 8.27 24.76 -11.85
CA SER A 187 8.70 24.17 -13.14
C SER A 187 8.52 22.65 -13.22
N ALA A 188 8.26 21.98 -12.10
CA ALA A 188 8.09 20.53 -12.03
C ALA A 188 6.82 20.05 -12.77
N LEU A 189 5.79 20.89 -12.85
CA LEU A 189 4.60 20.63 -13.67
C LEU A 189 4.68 21.36 -15.02
N THR A 190 4.18 20.71 -16.06
CA THR A 190 3.90 21.34 -17.36
C THR A 190 2.68 22.26 -17.26
N GLU A 191 2.44 23.07 -18.30
CA GLU A 191 1.23 23.90 -18.34
C GLU A 191 -0.05 23.07 -18.37
N SER A 192 -0.05 21.96 -19.13
CA SER A 192 -1.18 21.03 -19.19
C SER A 192 -1.49 20.40 -17.84
N GLU A 193 -0.46 19.98 -17.10
CA GLU A 193 -0.61 19.46 -15.74
C GLU A 193 -1.14 20.49 -14.74
N ARG A 194 -0.71 21.76 -14.85
CA ARG A 194 -1.26 22.83 -14.01
C ARG A 194 -2.74 23.09 -14.31
N ARG A 195 -3.14 23.07 -15.59
CA ARG A 195 -4.57 23.15 -15.96
C ARG A 195 -5.34 21.93 -15.44
N GLY A 196 -4.74 20.75 -15.52
CA GLY A 196 -5.29 19.51 -14.96
C GLY A 196 -5.51 19.56 -13.46
N LEU A 197 -4.54 20.07 -12.71
CA LEU A 197 -4.66 20.32 -11.27
C LEU A 197 -5.84 21.26 -10.96
N ALA A 198 -5.98 22.36 -11.72
CA ALA A 198 -7.10 23.29 -11.55
C ALA A 198 -8.46 22.64 -11.85
N ILE A 199 -8.54 21.76 -12.85
CA ILE A 199 -9.75 20.98 -13.16
C ILE A 199 -10.05 20.00 -12.04
N PHE A 200 -9.04 19.28 -11.55
CA PHE A 200 -9.15 18.31 -10.46
C PHE A 200 -9.68 18.95 -9.16
N GLN A 201 -9.20 20.15 -8.83
CA GLN A 201 -9.62 20.91 -7.66
C GLN A 201 -10.97 21.62 -7.84
N GLY A 202 -11.26 22.08 -9.06
CA GLY A 202 -12.43 22.90 -9.36
C GLY A 202 -13.51 22.11 -10.07
N LYS A 203 -13.51 22.18 -11.41
CA LYS A 203 -14.63 21.74 -12.25
C LYS A 203 -14.99 20.26 -12.10
N ALA A 204 -13.99 19.38 -11.96
CA ALA A 204 -14.20 17.95 -11.75
C ALA A 204 -14.43 17.61 -10.26
N ASP A 205 -14.00 18.49 -9.35
CA ASP A 205 -14.19 18.39 -7.91
C ASP A 205 -13.67 17.06 -7.32
N CYS A 206 -12.66 16.46 -7.94
CA CYS A 206 -12.04 15.21 -7.49
C CYS A 206 -11.39 15.38 -6.11
N ALA A 207 -10.88 16.58 -5.82
CA ALA A 207 -10.24 16.95 -4.55
C ALA A 207 -11.16 16.85 -3.32
N ALA A 208 -12.48 16.74 -3.51
CA ALA A 208 -13.43 16.56 -2.41
C ALA A 208 -13.15 15.28 -1.59
N CYS A 209 -12.74 14.20 -2.26
CA CYS A 209 -12.36 12.93 -1.63
C CYS A 209 -10.87 12.62 -1.82
N HIS A 210 -10.28 12.95 -2.97
CA HIS A 210 -8.86 12.72 -3.25
C HIS A 210 -8.04 13.95 -2.86
N ARG A 211 -7.92 14.15 -1.56
CA ARG A 211 -7.41 15.40 -0.98
C ARG A 211 -5.94 15.66 -1.32
N LEU A 212 -5.60 16.92 -1.53
CA LEU A 212 -4.24 17.38 -1.83
C LEU A 212 -3.46 17.85 -0.59
N ASP A 213 -3.96 17.55 0.61
CA ASP A 213 -3.31 17.91 1.87
C ASP A 213 -2.25 16.89 2.29
N GLY A 214 -1.32 17.34 3.12
CA GLY A 214 -0.16 16.56 3.58
C GLY A 214 1.15 16.98 2.93
N THR A 215 2.26 16.45 3.46
CA THR A 215 3.61 16.60 2.89
C THR A 215 4.35 15.28 3.05
N PRO A 216 4.36 14.40 2.03
CA PRO A 216 3.75 14.57 0.70
C PRO A 216 2.20 14.40 0.75
N ALA A 217 1.49 14.87 -0.29
CA ALA A 217 0.01 14.81 -0.30
C ALA A 217 -0.51 13.37 -0.39
N THR A 218 -1.58 13.04 0.33
CA THR A 218 -2.06 11.64 0.41
C THR A 218 -2.98 11.23 -0.74
N PHE A 219 -3.65 12.17 -1.42
CA PHE A 219 -4.67 11.91 -2.45
C PHE A 219 -5.82 11.02 -2.00
N THR A 220 -6.12 11.04 -0.70
CA THR A 220 -7.24 10.32 -0.08
C THR A 220 -7.70 11.05 1.17
N ASP A 221 -9.01 11.05 1.42
CA ASP A 221 -9.60 11.50 2.68
C ASP A 221 -9.68 10.39 3.73
N ASN A 222 -9.23 9.17 3.40
CA ASN A 222 -9.32 7.98 4.24
C ASN A 222 -10.75 7.61 4.69
N ARG A 223 -11.79 8.16 4.04
CA ARG A 223 -13.19 7.88 4.34
C ARG A 223 -13.77 6.82 3.42
N PHE A 224 -14.95 6.34 3.77
CA PHE A 224 -15.68 5.32 3.05
C PHE A 224 -16.79 5.97 2.22
N HIS A 225 -16.80 5.69 0.93
CA HIS A 225 -17.75 6.26 -0.03
C HIS A 225 -18.33 5.17 -0.92
N HIS A 226 -19.54 5.40 -1.41
CA HIS A 226 -20.21 4.54 -2.36
C HIS A 226 -19.53 4.65 -3.72
N SER A 227 -18.87 3.58 -4.18
CA SER A 227 -18.24 3.54 -5.51
C SER A 227 -19.23 3.29 -6.65
N ASN A 228 -20.49 2.94 -6.30
CA ASN A 228 -21.53 2.48 -7.24
C ASN A 228 -21.08 1.29 -8.11
N VAL A 229 -20.05 0.54 -7.70
CA VAL A 229 -19.56 -0.68 -8.34
C VAL A 229 -19.92 -1.87 -7.46
N GLY A 230 -20.34 -2.98 -8.05
CA GLY A 230 -20.68 -4.21 -7.34
C GLY A 230 -22.04 -4.22 -6.63
N LEU A 231 -22.81 -3.12 -6.68
CA LEU A 231 -24.17 -3.06 -6.11
C LEU A 231 -25.14 -4.02 -6.81
N GLU A 232 -24.91 -4.29 -8.09
CA GLU A 232 -25.64 -5.27 -8.88
C GLU A 232 -25.57 -6.69 -8.29
N GLN A 233 -24.49 -7.02 -7.57
CA GLN A 233 -24.36 -8.31 -6.88
C GLN A 233 -25.38 -8.46 -5.74
N LEU A 234 -25.86 -7.35 -5.19
CA LEU A 234 -26.84 -7.34 -4.10
C LEU A 234 -28.29 -7.14 -4.60
N ALA A 235 -28.48 -6.86 -5.89
CA ALA A 235 -29.78 -6.49 -6.43
C ALA A 235 -30.84 -7.57 -6.18
N GLY A 236 -31.87 -7.23 -5.41
CA GLY A 236 -32.95 -8.16 -5.02
C GLY A 236 -32.64 -9.07 -3.83
N HIS A 237 -31.39 -9.11 -3.34
CA HIS A 237 -30.94 -10.10 -2.34
C HIS A 237 -30.28 -9.48 -1.10
N VAL A 238 -30.19 -8.15 -0.98
CA VAL A 238 -29.56 -7.47 0.18
C VAL A 238 -29.90 -8.11 1.53
N LYS A 239 -31.19 -8.33 1.82
CA LYS A 239 -31.64 -8.90 3.11
C LYS A 239 -31.16 -10.34 3.31
N THR A 240 -31.23 -11.17 2.27
CA THR A 240 -30.81 -12.57 2.34
C THR A 240 -29.28 -12.69 2.43
N THR A 241 -28.54 -11.86 1.69
CA THR A 241 -27.08 -11.79 1.76
C THR A 241 -26.61 -11.37 3.15
N ILE A 242 -27.23 -10.34 3.75
CA ILE A 242 -26.90 -9.90 5.13
C ILE A 242 -27.16 -11.03 6.14
N ALA A 243 -28.30 -11.72 6.05
CA ALA A 243 -28.61 -12.83 6.95
C ALA A 243 -27.61 -13.99 6.80
N ALA A 244 -27.26 -14.35 5.56
CA ALA A 244 -26.26 -15.38 5.27
C ALA A 244 -24.86 -15.00 5.78
N PHE A 245 -24.46 -13.74 5.56
CA PHE A 245 -23.22 -13.19 6.07
C PHE A 245 -23.16 -13.29 7.61
N GLN A 246 -24.19 -12.83 8.30
CA GLN A 246 -24.28 -12.89 9.76
C GLN A 246 -24.22 -14.34 10.28
N ALA A 247 -24.91 -15.28 9.62
CA ALA A 247 -24.86 -16.70 9.98
C ALA A 247 -23.44 -17.28 9.84
N LYS A 248 -22.72 -17.01 8.73
CA LYS A 248 -21.33 -17.46 8.55
C LYS A 248 -20.39 -16.82 9.59
N ARG A 249 -20.58 -15.54 9.93
CA ARG A 249 -19.80 -14.86 10.98
C ARG A 249 -20.04 -15.46 12.36
N GLN A 250 -21.29 -15.82 12.69
CA GLN A 250 -21.65 -16.52 13.94
C GLN A 250 -21.02 -17.92 14.03
N GLN A 251 -20.79 -18.58 12.89
CA GLN A 251 -20.05 -19.85 12.81
C GLN A 251 -18.52 -19.68 12.94
N GLY A 252 -18.04 -18.44 13.10
CA GLY A 252 -16.61 -18.16 13.27
C GLY A 252 -15.82 -18.01 11.97
N VAL A 253 -16.48 -17.98 10.80
CA VAL A 253 -15.77 -17.78 9.53
C VAL A 253 -15.18 -16.36 9.49
N PRO A 254 -13.86 -16.18 9.28
CA PRO A 254 -13.22 -14.88 9.25
C PRO A 254 -13.80 -13.94 8.18
N LEU A 255 -13.92 -12.65 8.50
CA LEU A 255 -14.45 -11.65 7.57
C LEU A 255 -13.64 -11.62 6.27
N ALA A 256 -12.31 -11.63 6.37
CA ALA A 256 -11.42 -11.60 5.21
C ALA A 256 -11.66 -12.79 4.26
N GLU A 257 -11.96 -13.98 4.80
CA GLU A 257 -12.26 -15.16 3.99
C GLU A 257 -13.57 -14.97 3.20
N LEU A 258 -14.62 -14.44 3.86
CA LEU A 258 -15.90 -14.18 3.21
C LEU A 258 -15.76 -13.11 2.12
N VAL A 259 -15.17 -11.96 2.45
CA VAL A 259 -15.04 -10.83 1.53
C VAL A 259 -14.21 -11.19 0.31
N LEU A 260 -13.21 -12.05 0.43
CA LEU A 260 -12.29 -12.40 -0.67
C LEU A 260 -12.72 -13.62 -1.49
N SER A 261 -13.81 -14.30 -1.13
CA SER A 261 -14.25 -15.53 -1.82
C SER A 261 -15.72 -15.56 -2.24
N ASP A 262 -16.57 -14.67 -1.71
CA ASP A 262 -18.00 -14.64 -1.98
C ASP A 262 -18.38 -13.25 -2.54
N PRO A 263 -18.75 -13.12 -3.82
CA PRO A 263 -19.03 -11.83 -4.45
C PRO A 263 -20.15 -11.02 -3.78
N GLU A 264 -21.20 -11.67 -3.28
CA GLU A 264 -22.29 -10.97 -2.60
C GLU A 264 -21.81 -10.43 -1.24
N MET A 265 -21.04 -11.24 -0.50
CA MET A 265 -20.47 -10.79 0.78
C MET A 265 -19.40 -9.73 0.58
N ALA A 266 -18.63 -9.81 -0.51
CA ALA A 266 -17.72 -8.77 -0.92
C ALA A 266 -18.50 -7.47 -1.14
N ALA A 267 -19.59 -7.49 -1.89
CA ALA A 267 -20.37 -6.30 -2.23
C ALA A 267 -20.95 -5.55 -1.02
N LEU A 268 -21.04 -6.17 0.16
CA LEU A 268 -21.43 -5.47 1.39
C LEU A 268 -20.46 -4.32 1.76
N GLY A 269 -19.19 -4.41 1.37
CA GLY A 269 -18.19 -3.38 1.64
C GLY A 269 -18.02 -3.05 3.12
N ARG A 270 -17.93 -1.76 3.47
CA ARG A 270 -17.70 -1.30 4.85
C ARG A 270 -18.79 -1.80 5.82
N PHE A 271 -20.02 -2.00 5.37
CA PHE A 271 -21.08 -2.62 6.19
C PHE A 271 -20.66 -3.97 6.77
N ALA A 272 -19.86 -4.77 6.06
CA ALA A 272 -19.38 -6.05 6.58
C ALA A 272 -18.45 -5.90 7.81
N VAL A 273 -17.90 -4.69 8.01
CA VAL A 273 -17.05 -4.33 9.15
C VAL A 273 -17.86 -3.77 10.31
N ASP A 274 -18.75 -2.80 10.04
CA ASP A 274 -19.40 -2.00 11.10
C ASP A 274 -20.92 -2.19 11.25
N GLY A 275 -21.57 -2.82 10.28
CA GLY A 275 -23.02 -3.06 10.27
C GLY A 275 -23.88 -1.81 10.07
N HIS A 276 -23.30 -0.65 9.73
CA HIS A 276 -24.06 0.59 9.53
C HIS A 276 -24.64 0.64 8.11
N GLY A 277 -25.96 0.84 7.99
CA GLY A 277 -26.66 0.83 6.70
C GLY A 277 -26.12 1.82 5.68
N ASP A 278 -25.69 3.01 6.12
CA ASP A 278 -25.12 4.05 5.25
C ASP A 278 -23.76 3.64 4.64
N ASN A 279 -23.13 2.59 5.18
CA ASN A 279 -21.87 2.02 4.71
C ASN A 279 -22.04 0.75 3.86
N LEU A 280 -23.28 0.39 3.50
CA LEU A 280 -23.53 -0.70 2.56
C LEU A 280 -22.88 -0.38 1.21
N SER A 281 -21.97 -1.23 0.75
CA SER A 281 -21.21 -1.05 -0.50
C SER A 281 -20.33 0.21 -0.53
N ALA A 282 -19.96 0.73 0.65
CA ALA A 282 -18.97 1.79 0.77
C ALA A 282 -17.54 1.22 0.86
N TYR A 283 -16.58 1.93 0.26
CA TYR A 283 -15.17 1.56 0.22
C TYR A 283 -14.30 2.74 0.55
N ARG A 284 -13.14 2.47 1.14
CA ARG A 284 -12.16 3.50 1.42
C ARG A 284 -11.72 4.16 0.11
N THR A 285 -11.68 5.49 0.08
CA THR A 285 -11.08 6.23 -1.04
C THR A 285 -9.61 5.83 -1.20
N PRO A 286 -9.22 5.20 -2.33
CA PRO A 286 -7.81 4.89 -2.57
C PRO A 286 -7.00 6.18 -2.78
N THR A 287 -5.69 6.11 -2.58
CA THR A 287 -4.82 7.20 -3.05
C THR A 287 -4.75 7.18 -4.57
N LEU A 288 -4.49 8.33 -5.19
CA LEU A 288 -4.25 8.44 -6.63
C LEU A 288 -2.75 8.46 -6.98
N ARG A 289 -1.86 8.26 -6.01
CA ARG A 289 -0.44 8.05 -6.31
C ARG A 289 -0.29 6.83 -7.21
N ASN A 290 0.54 6.95 -8.24
CA ASN A 290 0.79 5.89 -9.21
C ASN A 290 -0.47 5.36 -9.94
N VAL A 291 -1.61 6.06 -9.91
CA VAL A 291 -2.89 5.54 -10.43
C VAL A 291 -2.83 5.13 -11.90
N THR A 292 -1.99 5.78 -12.71
CA THR A 292 -1.76 5.47 -14.12
C THR A 292 -1.11 4.09 -14.36
N ARG A 293 -0.55 3.47 -13.32
CA ARG A 293 0.19 2.18 -13.38
C ARG A 293 -0.56 1.03 -12.72
N THR A 294 -1.74 1.26 -12.17
CA THR A 294 -2.47 0.31 -11.32
C THR A 294 -3.79 -0.14 -11.94
N ALA A 295 -3.90 -0.12 -13.27
CA ALA A 295 -5.05 -0.71 -13.94
C ALA A 295 -5.10 -2.23 -13.68
N PRO A 296 -6.30 -2.84 -13.65
CA PRO A 296 -7.62 -2.22 -13.78
C PRO A 296 -8.09 -1.58 -12.47
N TYR A 297 -9.13 -0.75 -12.56
CA TYR A 297 -9.56 0.18 -11.52
C TYR A 297 -10.80 -0.30 -10.77
N MET A 298 -11.05 0.38 -9.65
CA MET A 298 -12.08 0.08 -8.66
C MET A 298 -11.74 -1.14 -7.80
N HIS A 299 -12.53 -1.34 -6.76
CA HIS A 299 -12.23 -2.31 -5.72
C HIS A 299 -12.30 -3.78 -6.17
N ASP A 300 -12.91 -4.05 -7.33
CA ASP A 300 -13.08 -5.36 -7.96
C ASP A 300 -12.38 -5.45 -9.33
N GLY A 301 -11.72 -4.39 -9.78
CA GLY A 301 -11.00 -4.36 -11.05
C GLY A 301 -11.91 -4.39 -12.29
N SER A 302 -13.21 -4.11 -12.13
CA SER A 302 -14.19 -4.15 -13.23
C SER A 302 -14.00 -3.05 -14.28
N VAL A 303 -13.24 -2.00 -13.96
CA VAL A 303 -13.04 -0.85 -14.85
C VAL A 303 -11.66 -0.93 -15.53
N PRO A 304 -11.57 -1.16 -16.85
CA PRO A 304 -10.33 -1.60 -17.47
C PRO A 304 -9.28 -0.49 -17.73
N SER A 305 -9.69 0.78 -17.72
CA SER A 305 -8.80 1.90 -18.09
C SER A 305 -9.01 3.13 -17.22
N LEU A 306 -7.97 3.98 -17.14
CA LEU A 306 -8.02 5.21 -16.36
C LEU A 306 -9.11 6.14 -16.89
N ASP A 307 -9.24 6.19 -18.21
CA ASP A 307 -10.27 6.99 -18.88
C ASP A 307 -11.69 6.51 -18.50
N ALA A 308 -11.92 5.19 -18.50
CA ALA A 308 -13.19 4.63 -18.08
C ALA A 308 -13.49 4.92 -16.60
N ALA A 309 -12.46 4.90 -15.73
CA ALA A 309 -12.58 5.26 -14.33
C ALA A 309 -12.95 6.74 -14.14
N ILE A 310 -12.26 7.65 -14.84
CA ILE A 310 -12.55 9.09 -14.80
C ILE A 310 -13.96 9.39 -15.30
N GLN A 311 -14.36 8.82 -16.44
CA GLN A 311 -15.70 9.01 -17.00
C GLN A 311 -16.78 8.52 -16.03
N ARG A 312 -16.55 7.36 -15.38
CA ARG A 312 -17.45 6.81 -14.37
C ARG A 312 -17.58 7.74 -13.17
N GLU A 313 -16.47 8.22 -12.62
CA GLU A 313 -16.47 9.16 -11.50
C GLU A 313 -17.20 10.46 -11.87
N ILE A 314 -16.91 11.02 -13.05
CA ILE A 314 -17.61 12.20 -13.57
C ILE A 314 -19.12 11.97 -13.64
N TYR A 315 -19.56 10.81 -14.15
CA TYR A 315 -20.97 10.46 -14.26
C TYR A 315 -21.64 10.40 -12.89
N TYR A 316 -21.13 9.60 -11.95
CA TYR A 316 -21.77 9.44 -10.64
C TYR A 316 -21.70 10.71 -9.80
N ARG A 317 -20.59 11.47 -9.86
CA ARG A 317 -20.51 12.78 -9.20
C ARG A 317 -21.52 13.77 -9.77
N SER A 318 -21.80 13.72 -11.07
CA SER A 318 -22.83 14.56 -11.69
C SER A 318 -24.22 14.25 -11.15
N LEU A 319 -24.52 12.96 -10.95
CA LEU A 319 -25.76 12.52 -10.32
C LEU A 319 -25.85 12.99 -8.86
N THR A 320 -24.79 12.79 -8.07
CA THR A 320 -24.77 13.17 -6.65
C THR A 320 -24.96 14.67 -6.44
N ARG A 321 -24.34 15.52 -7.29
CA ARG A 321 -24.52 16.97 -7.17
C ARG A 321 -25.81 17.49 -7.82
N GLY A 322 -26.46 16.70 -8.66
CA GLY A 322 -27.66 17.10 -9.41
C GLY A 322 -27.40 18.03 -10.61
N THR A 323 -26.13 18.28 -10.96
CA THR A 323 -25.77 19.02 -12.19
C THR A 323 -24.63 18.31 -12.93
N PRO A 324 -24.62 18.28 -14.28
CA PRO A 324 -23.56 17.64 -15.05
C PRO A 324 -22.17 18.27 -14.84
N ILE A 325 -21.12 17.46 -14.66
CA ILE A 325 -19.75 17.87 -15.03
C ILE A 325 -19.62 17.60 -16.52
N THR A 326 -19.27 18.63 -17.27
CA THR A 326 -18.94 18.47 -18.69
C THR A 326 -17.53 18.95 -18.91
N LEU A 327 -16.61 18.03 -19.18
CA LEU A 327 -15.23 18.36 -19.56
C LEU A 327 -15.09 18.34 -21.07
N THR A 328 -14.50 19.39 -21.64
CA THR A 328 -14.04 19.41 -23.03
C THR A 328 -12.93 18.38 -23.25
N THR A 329 -12.64 18.03 -24.50
CA THR A 329 -11.52 17.13 -24.83
C THR A 329 -10.18 17.63 -24.28
N GLN A 330 -9.94 18.95 -24.33
CA GLN A 330 -8.73 19.54 -23.76
C GLN A 330 -8.69 19.39 -22.23
N GLU A 331 -9.80 19.65 -21.54
CA GLU A 331 -9.88 19.49 -20.09
C GLU A 331 -9.69 18.03 -19.65
N GLN A 332 -10.22 17.07 -20.42
CA GLN A 332 -9.96 15.65 -20.17
C GLN A 332 -8.47 15.35 -20.33
N GLY A 333 -7.84 15.80 -21.42
CA GLY A 333 -6.40 15.62 -21.63
C GLY A 333 -5.55 16.26 -20.53
N ASP A 334 -5.90 17.46 -20.07
CA ASP A 334 -5.21 18.14 -18.98
C ASP A 334 -5.38 17.39 -17.65
N LEU A 335 -6.58 16.89 -17.34
CA LEU A 335 -6.83 16.07 -16.15
C LEU A 335 -6.01 14.78 -16.16
N HIS A 336 -5.96 14.09 -17.31
CA HIS A 336 -5.09 12.93 -17.50
C HIS A 336 -3.62 13.29 -17.26
N ALA A 337 -3.13 14.38 -17.86
CA ALA A 337 -1.76 14.84 -17.68
C ALA A 337 -1.42 15.09 -16.19
N PHE A 338 -2.34 15.69 -15.43
CA PHE A 338 -2.18 15.86 -13.99
C PHE A 338 -2.07 14.52 -13.24
N LEU A 339 -2.89 13.52 -13.56
CA LEU A 339 -2.79 12.20 -12.92
C LEU A 339 -1.45 11.50 -13.22
N TYR A 340 -0.87 11.69 -14.41
CA TYR A 340 0.51 11.26 -14.72
C TYR A 340 1.57 12.02 -13.90
N ALA A 341 1.28 13.23 -13.42
CA ALA A 341 2.19 13.94 -12.53
C ALA A 341 2.19 13.40 -11.09
N LEU A 342 1.27 12.48 -10.76
CA LEU A 342 1.19 11.79 -9.46
C LEU A 342 1.98 10.48 -9.44
N GLU A 343 2.61 10.09 -10.56
CA GLU A 343 3.54 8.97 -10.58
C GLU A 343 4.79 9.30 -9.78
N ASP A 344 5.16 8.38 -8.90
CA ASP A 344 6.41 8.40 -8.18
C ASP A 344 7.58 8.31 -9.17
N ALA A 345 8.57 9.19 -9.02
CA ALA A 345 9.75 9.18 -9.87
C ALA A 345 10.49 7.84 -9.76
N PRO A 346 11.14 7.33 -10.81
CA PRO A 346 11.94 6.11 -10.69
C PRO A 346 12.99 6.27 -9.58
N LEU A 347 13.19 5.22 -8.77
CA LEU A 347 14.28 5.18 -7.79
C LEU A 347 15.61 5.40 -8.53
N ARG A 348 16.32 6.50 -8.22
CA ARG A 348 17.56 6.88 -8.91
C ARG A 348 18.67 5.82 -8.88
N ASN A 349 18.54 4.78 -8.04
CA ASN A 349 19.51 3.70 -7.86
C ASN A 349 18.90 2.28 -7.92
N ALA A 350 17.72 2.07 -8.52
CA ALA A 350 17.21 0.72 -8.77
C ALA A 350 17.94 0.05 -9.96
N GLN A 351 19.26 -0.14 -9.83
CA GLN A 351 19.88 -1.28 -10.51
C GLN A 351 19.33 -2.53 -9.85
N ALA A 352 18.46 -3.23 -10.56
CA ALA A 352 17.96 -4.53 -10.14
C ALA A 352 19.14 -5.42 -9.74
N PRO A 353 19.16 -5.99 -8.53
CA PRO A 353 20.12 -7.03 -8.21
C PRO A 353 19.70 -8.31 -8.96
N GLY A 354 20.44 -8.66 -10.02
CA GLY A 354 20.40 -9.99 -10.63
C GLY A 354 19.69 -10.07 -11.98
N ALA A 355 20.42 -9.72 -13.03
CA ALA A 355 20.28 -10.31 -14.36
C ALA A 355 21.68 -10.67 -14.86
N GLU A 356 22.28 -11.69 -14.25
CA GLU A 356 23.34 -12.53 -14.83
C GLU A 356 23.04 -13.99 -14.49
#